data_AF-A0A2E1VZA4-F1
#
_entry.id   AF-A0A2E1VZA4-F1
#
_cell.length_a   1.000
_cell.length_b   1.000
_cell.length_c   1.000
_cell.angle_alpha   90.00
_cell.angle_beta   90.00
_cell.angle_gamma   90.00
#
_symmetry.space_group_name_H-M   'P 1'
#
loop_
_entity.id
_entity.type
_entity.pdbx_description
1 polymer ?
#
loop_
_entity_poly.entity_id
_entity_poly.type
_entity_poly.pdbx_seq_one_letter_code
_entity_poly.pdbx_strand_id
1 'polypeptide(L)'
;MIPSGRRTALAIGVGVVVVAAVGAGLLVLESPGEARLRRFDERRIEHLQQISRSVALFWTVNANLPESLEQLSDVGGVAETPRDPESGTPYGYRVVDQARYELCAEFARTTEDRVLRPDEELWSHTEGQQCFELAPSETER
;
A
#
# COMPACT_ATOMS: atom_id res chain seq x y z
N MET A 1 -7.03 60.17 -7.00
CA MET A 1 -5.63 59.95 -6.59
C MET A 1 -5.65 59.20 -5.26
N ILE A 2 -5.38 57.88 -5.26
CA ILE A 2 -5.40 57.11 -4.00
C ILE A 2 -4.08 57.41 -3.28
N PRO A 3 -4.09 57.88 -2.02
CA PRO A 3 -2.86 58.20 -1.29
C PRO A 3 -1.96 56.97 -1.22
N SER A 4 -0.66 57.16 -1.47
CA SER A 4 0.36 56.12 -1.53
C SER A 4 0.31 55.16 -0.34
N GLY A 5 0.04 55.65 0.87
CA GLY A 5 -0.12 54.83 2.07
C GLY A 5 -1.27 53.82 2.03
N ARG A 6 -2.41 54.13 1.37
CA ARG A 6 -3.53 53.17 1.21
C ARG A 6 -3.20 52.07 0.22
N ARG A 7 -2.39 52.36 -0.81
CA ARG A 7 -1.92 51.36 -1.77
C ARG A 7 -0.94 50.37 -1.13
N THR A 8 -0.01 50.88 -0.33
CA THR A 8 0.94 50.03 0.41
C THR A 8 0.24 49.14 1.44
N ALA A 9 -0.72 49.68 2.19
CA ALA A 9 -1.51 48.89 3.15
C ALA A 9 -2.32 47.76 2.46
N LEU A 10 -2.94 48.04 1.31
CA LEU A 10 -3.63 47.02 0.51
C LEU A 10 -2.68 45.94 -0.01
N ALA A 11 -1.50 46.34 -0.51
CA ALA A 11 -0.50 45.39 -1.01
C ALA A 11 0.03 44.46 0.10
N ILE A 12 0.30 44.99 1.30
CA ILE A 12 0.69 44.19 2.47
C ILE A 12 -0.44 43.24 2.86
N GLY A 13 -1.68 43.73 2.94
CA GLY A 13 -2.84 42.91 3.27
C GLY A 13 -3.03 41.73 2.31
N VAL A 14 -2.94 41.98 1.00
CA VAL A 14 -3.02 40.92 -0.02
C VAL A 14 -1.86 39.93 0.12
N GLY A 15 -0.64 40.42 0.34
CA GLY A 15 0.54 39.57 0.56
C GLY A 15 0.37 38.61 1.74
N VAL A 16 -0.13 39.12 2.87
CA VAL A 16 -0.42 38.29 4.06
C VAL A 16 -1.46 37.22 3.76
N VAL A 17 -2.55 37.58 3.06
CA VAL A 17 -3.61 36.62 2.69
C VAL A 17 -3.07 35.52 1.78
N VAL A 18 -2.23 35.86 0.79
CA VAL A 18 -1.62 34.88 -0.11
C VAL A 18 -0.70 33.92 0.66
N VAL A 19 0.16 34.44 1.54
CA VAL A 19 1.05 33.61 2.36
C VAL A 19 0.24 32.71 3.29
N ALA A 20 -0.81 33.22 3.91
CA ALA A 20 -1.70 32.43 4.77
C ALA A 20 -2.42 31.32 3.99
N ALA A 21 -2.92 31.61 2.78
CA ALA A 21 -3.57 30.62 1.93
C ALA A 21 -2.60 29.52 1.47
N VAL A 22 -1.38 29.89 1.07
CA VAL A 22 -0.33 28.93 0.70
C VAL A 22 0.08 28.08 1.90
N GLY A 23 0.32 28.71 3.06
CA GLY A 23 0.66 28.01 4.29
C GLY A 23 -0.42 27.03 4.73
N ALA A 24 -1.69 27.45 4.70
CA ALA A 24 -2.83 26.59 5.00
C ALA A 24 -2.93 25.42 4.01
N GLY A 25 -2.73 25.66 2.71
CA GLY A 25 -2.73 24.60 1.70
C GLY A 25 -1.66 23.53 1.95
N LEU A 26 -0.47 23.93 2.37
CA LEU A 26 0.62 23.00 2.71
C LEU A 26 0.37 22.20 3.99
N LEU A 27 -0.45 22.70 4.91
CA LEU A 27 -0.83 21.96 6.13
C LEU A 27 -1.94 20.93 5.88
N VAL A 28 -2.78 21.14 4.88
CA VAL A 28 -3.89 20.24 4.51
C VAL A 28 -3.39 19.11 3.61
N LEU A 29 -2.34 19.35 2.83
CA LEU A 29 -1.74 18.36 1.97
C LEU A 29 -0.79 17.44 2.75
N GLU A 30 -0.86 16.16 2.43
CA GLU A 30 0.11 15.20 2.92
C GLU A 30 1.53 15.56 2.48
N SER A 31 2.50 15.38 3.38
CA SER A 31 3.90 15.65 3.07
C SER A 31 4.46 14.71 1.98
N PRO A 32 5.48 15.12 1.21
CA PRO A 32 6.11 14.26 0.22
C PRO A 32 6.63 12.92 0.77
N GLY A 33 7.07 12.90 2.04
CA GLY A 33 7.52 11.69 2.72
C GLY A 33 6.38 10.71 2.98
N GLU A 34 5.29 11.19 3.56
CA GLU A 34 4.08 10.39 3.82
C GLU A 34 3.46 9.84 2.52
N ALA A 35 3.44 10.66 1.46
CA ALA A 35 2.96 10.22 0.15
C ALA A 35 3.84 9.12 -0.47
N ARG A 36 5.16 9.15 -0.21
CA ARG A 36 6.09 8.09 -0.63
C ARG A 36 5.85 6.80 0.14
N LEU A 37 5.66 6.89 1.47
CA LEU A 37 5.36 5.74 2.32
C LEU A 37 4.05 5.06 1.92
N ARG A 38 2.98 5.83 1.68
CA ARG A 38 1.72 5.26 1.17
C ARG A 38 1.92 4.52 -0.15
N ARG A 39 2.68 5.08 -1.09
CA ARG A 39 2.96 4.40 -2.36
C ARG A 39 3.70 3.08 -2.18
N PHE A 40 4.57 2.97 -1.17
CA PHE A 40 5.19 1.69 -0.87
C PHE A 40 4.20 0.69 -0.29
N ASP A 41 3.32 1.12 0.60
CA ASP A 41 2.26 0.26 1.14
C ASP A 41 1.29 -0.22 0.03
N GLU A 42 0.90 0.67 -0.88
CA GLU A 42 0.12 0.33 -2.09
C GLU A 42 0.84 -0.75 -2.94
N ARG A 43 2.15 -0.57 -3.18
CA ARG A 43 2.96 -1.57 -3.90
C ARG A 43 3.11 -2.88 -3.15
N ARG A 44 3.23 -2.86 -1.82
CA ARG A 44 3.26 -4.06 -0.98
C ARG A 44 1.98 -4.86 -1.16
N ILE A 45 0.81 -4.22 -1.11
CA ILE A 45 -0.48 -4.87 -1.37
C ILE A 45 -0.55 -5.45 -2.79
N GLU A 46 -0.14 -4.70 -3.81
CA GLU A 46 -0.10 -5.22 -5.19
C GLU A 46 0.76 -6.49 -5.31
N HIS A 47 1.93 -6.51 -4.66
CA HIS A 47 2.82 -7.67 -4.62
C HIS A 47 2.18 -8.86 -3.89
N LEU A 48 1.57 -8.64 -2.72
CA LEU A 48 0.91 -9.70 -1.96
C LEU A 48 -0.27 -10.31 -2.74
N GLN A 49 -1.06 -9.48 -3.42
CA GLN A 49 -2.14 -9.95 -4.30
C GLN A 49 -1.60 -10.75 -5.49
N GLN A 50 -0.49 -10.32 -6.08
CA GLN A 50 0.17 -11.07 -7.15
C GLN A 50 0.65 -12.43 -6.67
N ILE A 51 1.32 -12.49 -5.52
CA ILE A 51 1.77 -13.73 -4.90
C ILE A 51 0.59 -14.65 -4.61
N SER A 52 -0.49 -14.13 -4.02
CA SER A 52 -1.71 -14.89 -3.74
C SER A 52 -2.30 -15.54 -4.99
N ARG A 53 -2.40 -14.81 -6.12
CA ARG A 53 -2.85 -15.37 -7.39
C ARG A 53 -1.94 -16.48 -7.90
N SER A 54 -0.63 -16.35 -7.73
CA SER A 54 0.33 -17.37 -8.12
C SER A 54 0.26 -18.62 -7.23
N VAL A 55 0.00 -18.46 -5.93
CA VAL A 55 -0.29 -19.57 -5.01
C VAL A 55 -1.57 -20.29 -5.44
N ALA A 56 -2.63 -19.57 -5.82
CA ALA A 56 -3.85 -20.17 -6.33
C ALA A 56 -3.63 -20.96 -7.63
N LEU A 57 -2.80 -20.44 -8.54
CA LEU A 57 -2.40 -21.18 -9.74
C LEU A 57 -1.58 -22.43 -9.40
N PHE A 58 -0.59 -22.31 -8.52
CA PHE A 58 0.22 -23.43 -8.06
C PHE A 58 -0.64 -24.53 -7.46
N TRP A 59 -1.59 -24.16 -6.60
CA TRP A 59 -2.56 -25.08 -6.00
C TRP A 59 -3.41 -25.79 -7.06
N THR A 60 -3.86 -25.07 -8.08
CA THR A 60 -4.68 -25.65 -9.16
C THR A 60 -3.91 -26.72 -9.95
N VAL A 61 -2.60 -26.54 -10.14
CA VAL A 61 -1.75 -27.47 -10.89
C VAL A 61 -1.30 -28.66 -10.03
N ASN A 62 -0.93 -28.41 -8.77
CA ASN A 62 -0.26 -29.41 -7.93
C ASN A 62 -1.15 -30.03 -6.85
N ALA A 63 -2.36 -29.49 -6.63
CA ALA A 63 -3.29 -29.86 -5.56
C ALA A 63 -2.69 -29.78 -4.14
N ASN A 64 -1.68 -28.94 -3.94
CA ASN A 64 -1.06 -28.63 -2.66
C ASN A 64 -0.54 -27.18 -2.63
N LEU A 65 -0.26 -26.66 -1.42
CA LEU A 65 0.37 -25.35 -1.27
C LEU A 65 1.87 -25.46 -1.58
N PRO A 66 2.49 -24.41 -2.15
CA PRO A 66 3.93 -24.39 -2.31
C PRO A 66 4.63 -24.40 -0.94
N GLU A 67 5.76 -25.09 -0.84
CA GLU A 67 6.57 -25.12 0.39
C GLU A 67 7.26 -23.76 0.62
N SER A 68 7.54 -23.02 -0.46
CA SER A 68 8.14 -21.69 -0.42
C SER A 68 7.74 -20.85 -1.63
N LEU A 69 7.89 -19.52 -1.54
CA LEU A 69 7.52 -18.62 -2.63
C LEU A 69 8.38 -18.79 -3.89
N GLU A 70 9.56 -19.39 -3.76
CA GLU A 70 10.45 -19.68 -4.89
C GLU A 70 9.86 -20.72 -5.84
N GLN A 71 8.99 -21.63 -5.36
CA GLN A 71 8.35 -22.65 -6.19
C GLN A 71 7.30 -22.05 -7.16
N LEU A 72 6.90 -20.80 -6.96
CA LEU A 72 5.90 -20.13 -7.81
C LEU A 72 6.41 -19.91 -9.25
N SER A 73 7.72 -19.92 -9.48
CA SER A 73 8.30 -19.85 -10.83
C SER A 73 8.04 -21.12 -11.66
N ASP A 74 7.86 -22.27 -11.01
CA ASP A 74 7.81 -23.57 -11.68
C ASP A 74 6.52 -23.79 -12.48
N VAL A 75 5.44 -23.13 -12.07
CA VAL A 75 4.12 -23.20 -12.73
C VAL A 75 3.88 -22.05 -13.71
N GLY A 76 4.89 -21.20 -13.96
CA GLY A 76 4.80 -20.08 -14.90
C GLY A 76 3.91 -18.92 -14.41
N GLY A 77 3.54 -18.90 -13.12
CA GLY A 77 2.70 -17.85 -12.54
C GLY A 77 3.41 -16.49 -12.40
N VAL A 78 4.73 -16.51 -12.13
CA VAL A 78 5.59 -15.32 -12.11
C VAL A 78 7.00 -15.68 -12.53
N ALA A 79 7.67 -14.83 -13.31
CA ALA A 79 9.08 -15.04 -13.65
C ALA A 79 10.01 -14.86 -12.44
N GLU A 80 9.64 -13.97 -11.51
CA GLU A 80 10.36 -13.71 -10.27
C GLU A 80 9.36 -13.27 -9.18
N THR A 81 9.52 -13.79 -7.97
CA THR A 81 8.68 -13.40 -6.82
C THR A 81 8.99 -11.95 -6.42
N PRO A 82 7.98 -11.07 -6.36
CA PRO A 82 8.17 -9.68 -5.95
C PRO A 82 8.79 -9.58 -4.55
N ARG A 83 9.58 -8.52 -4.33
CA ARG A 83 10.21 -8.19 -3.04
C ARG A 83 9.69 -6.86 -2.53
N ASP A 84 9.95 -6.57 -1.26
CA ASP A 84 9.58 -5.29 -0.66
C ASP A 84 10.22 -4.12 -1.45
N PRO A 85 9.44 -3.12 -1.90
CA PRO A 85 9.93 -2.05 -2.76
C PRO A 85 10.85 -1.04 -2.04
N GLU A 86 10.90 -1.07 -0.72
CA GLU A 86 11.72 -0.18 0.10
C GLU A 86 12.96 -0.88 0.65
N SER A 87 12.80 -2.05 1.26
CA SER A 87 13.88 -2.80 1.91
C SER A 87 14.56 -3.82 0.99
N GLY A 88 13.88 -4.26 -0.08
CA GLY A 88 14.33 -5.34 -0.96
C GLY A 88 14.23 -6.74 -0.33
N THR A 89 13.66 -6.88 0.85
CA THR A 89 13.51 -8.18 1.52
C THR A 89 12.38 -9.01 0.88
N PRO A 90 12.48 -10.35 0.87
CA PRO A 90 11.32 -11.18 0.51
C PRO A 90 10.15 -10.96 1.47
N TYR A 91 8.93 -11.15 0.97
CA TYR A 91 7.75 -11.19 1.82
C TYR A 91 7.71 -12.46 2.69
N GLY A 92 7.08 -12.36 3.85
CA GLY A 92 6.87 -13.52 4.71
C GLY A 92 5.83 -14.45 4.10
N TYR A 93 6.11 -15.75 4.13
CA TYR A 93 5.19 -16.79 3.71
C TYR A 93 5.25 -17.97 4.67
N ARG A 94 4.09 -18.50 5.04
CA ARG A 94 4.01 -19.68 5.90
C ARG A 94 2.75 -20.47 5.61
N VAL A 95 2.89 -21.78 5.44
CA VAL A 95 1.74 -22.71 5.41
C VAL A 95 1.18 -22.84 6.84
N VAL A 96 -0.11 -22.55 7.00
CA VAL A 96 -0.82 -22.68 8.28
C VAL A 96 -1.40 -24.08 8.41
N ASP A 97 -2.05 -24.57 7.35
CA ASP A 97 -2.51 -25.96 7.24
C ASP A 97 -2.64 -26.40 5.77
N GLN A 98 -3.41 -27.46 5.51
CA GLN A 98 -3.55 -28.05 4.18
C GLN A 98 -4.13 -27.09 3.13
N ALA A 99 -4.92 -26.09 3.52
CA ALA A 99 -5.60 -25.19 2.57
C ALA A 99 -5.48 -23.71 2.93
N ARG A 100 -4.72 -23.37 3.97
CA ARG A 100 -4.49 -21.99 4.42
C ARG A 100 -3.02 -21.66 4.55
N TYR A 101 -2.68 -20.44 4.19
CA TYR A 101 -1.33 -19.89 4.27
C TYR A 101 -1.38 -18.44 4.72
N GLU A 102 -0.25 -17.93 5.20
CA GLU A 102 -0.08 -16.53 5.56
C GLU A 102 0.86 -15.84 4.59
N LEU A 103 0.54 -14.59 4.27
CA LEU A 103 1.45 -13.64 3.63
C LEU A 103 1.67 -12.45 4.54
N CYS A 104 2.94 -12.10 4.78
CA CYS A 104 3.30 -11.00 5.68
C CYS A 104 4.11 -9.92 4.97
N ALA A 105 3.85 -8.68 5.33
CA ALA A 105 4.62 -7.51 4.95
C ALA A 105 4.75 -6.54 6.13
N GLU A 106 5.71 -5.63 6.04
CA GLU A 106 5.87 -4.53 6.99
C GLU A 106 5.33 -3.26 6.34
N PHE A 107 4.27 -2.69 6.90
CA PHE A 107 3.63 -1.49 6.37
C PHE A 107 4.10 -0.25 7.12
N ALA A 108 4.30 0.83 6.40
CA ALA A 108 4.74 2.09 7.00
C ALA A 108 3.57 2.88 7.59
N ARG A 109 2.33 2.58 7.18
CA ARG A 109 1.14 3.35 7.57
C ARG A 109 -0.05 2.45 7.85
N THR A 110 -1.02 3.01 8.56
CA THR A 110 -2.32 2.36 8.77
C THR A 110 -3.26 2.74 7.63
N THR A 111 -4.00 1.76 7.13
CA THR A 111 -5.11 2.00 6.20
C THR A 111 -6.16 2.88 6.89
N GLU A 112 -6.47 4.03 6.31
CA GLU A 112 -7.46 4.93 6.89
C GLU A 112 -8.86 4.31 6.84
N ASP A 113 -9.62 4.50 7.91
CA ASP A 113 -10.99 4.02 8.04
C ASP A 113 -11.90 4.74 7.03
N ARG A 114 -12.22 4.03 5.94
CA ARG A 114 -13.06 4.49 4.84
C ARG A 114 -14.04 3.38 4.48
N VAL A 115 -15.11 3.71 3.76
CA VAL A 115 -15.98 2.68 3.16
C VAL A 115 -15.18 1.99 2.07
N LEU A 116 -14.50 0.91 2.44
CA LEU A 116 -13.69 0.08 1.55
C LEU A 116 -14.57 -0.90 0.81
N ARG A 117 -14.14 -1.29 -0.38
CA ARG A 117 -14.72 -2.46 -1.07
C ARG A 117 -14.28 -3.73 -0.34
N PRO A 118 -15.03 -4.84 -0.43
CA PRO A 118 -14.66 -6.09 0.26
C PRO A 118 -13.24 -6.59 -0.09
N ASP A 119 -12.84 -6.43 -1.36
CA ASP A 119 -11.49 -6.76 -1.83
C ASP A 119 -10.42 -5.89 -1.18
N GLU A 120 -10.71 -4.62 -0.89
CA GLU A 120 -9.81 -3.70 -0.20
C GLU A 120 -9.78 -3.95 1.32
N GLU A 121 -10.90 -4.37 1.90
CA GLU A 121 -11.04 -4.65 3.33
C GLU A 121 -10.14 -5.82 3.77
N LEU A 122 -10.03 -6.87 2.94
CA LEU A 122 -9.11 -7.99 3.18
C LEU A 122 -7.65 -7.53 3.33
N TRP A 123 -7.25 -6.50 2.59
CA TRP A 123 -5.88 -5.97 2.57
C TRP A 123 -5.67 -4.77 3.48
N SER A 124 -6.66 -4.45 4.32
CA SER A 124 -6.52 -3.43 5.35
C SER A 124 -5.42 -3.82 6.35
N HIS A 125 -4.59 -2.86 6.70
CA HIS A 125 -3.42 -3.08 7.54
C HIS A 125 -3.18 -1.91 8.48
N THR A 126 -2.47 -2.20 9.57
CA THR A 126 -1.92 -1.20 10.47
C THR A 126 -0.46 -0.97 10.14
N GLU A 127 0.10 0.13 10.62
CA GLU A 127 1.54 0.33 10.63
C GLU A 127 2.24 -0.83 11.37
N GLY A 128 3.37 -1.27 10.82
CA GLY A 128 4.17 -2.38 11.31
C GLY A 128 3.95 -3.69 10.55
N GLN A 129 4.42 -4.79 11.16
CA GLN A 129 4.32 -6.11 10.57
C GLN A 129 2.88 -6.63 10.65
N GLN A 130 2.31 -6.96 9.49
CA GLN A 130 0.97 -7.54 9.37
C GLN A 130 1.02 -8.81 8.52
N CYS A 131 0.23 -9.82 8.91
CA CYS A 131 0.08 -11.08 8.18
C CYS A 131 -1.39 -11.31 7.81
N PHE A 132 -1.62 -11.74 6.58
CA PHE A 132 -2.95 -12.05 6.05
C PHE A 132 -3.07 -13.56 5.88
N GLU A 133 -4.06 -14.16 6.55
CA GLU A 133 -4.40 -15.57 6.36
C GLU A 133 -5.32 -15.71 5.14
N LEU A 134 -4.92 -16.55 4.19
CA LEU A 134 -5.52 -16.69 2.87
C LEU A 134 -5.74 -18.16 2.52
N ALA A 135 -6.71 -18.40 1.63
CA ALA A 135 -6.94 -19.70 1.01
C ALA A 135 -6.89 -19.58 -0.53
N PRO A 136 -6.38 -20.60 -1.26
CA PRO A 136 -6.27 -20.58 -2.73
C PRO A 136 -7.57 -20.30 -3.49
N SER A 137 -8.74 -20.61 -2.90
CA SER A 137 -10.06 -20.47 -3.51
C SER A 137 -10.82 -19.19 -3.13
N GLU A 138 -10.28 -18.34 -2.27
CA GLU A 138 -11.01 -17.19 -1.71
C GLU A 138 -10.80 -15.88 -2.48
N THR A 139 -9.95 -15.89 -3.51
CA THR A 139 -9.60 -14.68 -4.29
C THR A 139 -10.67 -14.25 -5.33
N GLU A 140 -11.89 -14.81 -5.28
CA GLU A 140 -12.98 -14.53 -6.23
C GLU A 140 -14.29 -13.99 -5.61
N ARG A 141 -14.28 -13.35 -4.44
CA ARG A 141 -15.49 -12.64 -3.94
C ARG A 141 -15.29 -11.16 -3.70
#